data_AF-E5QZK0-F1
#
_entry.id   AF-E5QZK0-F1
#
_cell.length_a   1.000
_cell.length_b   1.000
_cell.length_c   1.000
_cell.angle_alpha   90.00
_cell.angle_beta   90.00
_cell.angle_gamma   90.00
#
_symmetry.space_group_name_H-M   'P 1'
#
loop_
_entity.id
_entity.type
_entity.pdbx_description
1 polymer ?
#
loop_
_entity_poly.entity_id
_entity_poly.type
_entity_poly.pdbx_seq_one_letter_code
_entity_poly.pdbx_strand_id
1 'polypeptide(L)'
;MAEAVDPDTGYMLTELYGGAMKVLIPKGFANIGSIFPIPDNQEVFRSTSTKTNIIIELVERLEPGSYTLPEEVVSQLETSSDSNQVELGAVLYHLHDMCTANGDTYEILDPPKPYPVQLIPSPAYTCQALVTSKGQLSDTQRLLNMHSQSSPQAALTSTPAGTTGTTVTAPVPQQETTSTCHFFLVRLAQYGTDILVYINVPHDKLEESGVPGAVAQEEMRAHDIMANMMRSLGIIDYSLFGG
;
A
#
# COMPACT_ATOMS: atom_id res chain seq x y z
N MET A 1 -25.78 -21.61 4.61
CA MET A 1 -24.71 -22.59 4.93
C MET A 1 -23.47 -21.76 5.20
N ALA A 2 -23.04 -21.67 6.45
CA ALA A 2 -21.82 -20.96 6.81
C ALA A 2 -20.64 -21.87 6.49
N GLU A 3 -19.76 -21.43 5.60
CA GLU A 3 -18.53 -22.15 5.26
C GLU A 3 -17.64 -22.16 6.51
N ALA A 4 -17.33 -23.36 6.99
CA ALA A 4 -16.49 -23.55 8.16
C ALA A 4 -15.07 -23.09 7.82
N VAL A 5 -14.61 -22.03 8.50
CA VAL A 5 -13.22 -21.58 8.47
C VAL A 5 -12.36 -22.72 9.00
N ASP A 6 -11.44 -23.22 8.17
CA ASP A 6 -10.47 -24.25 8.55
C ASP A 6 -9.62 -23.74 9.74
N PRO A 7 -9.68 -24.39 10.92
CA PRO A 7 -9.09 -23.89 12.17
C PRO A 7 -7.56 -23.74 12.14
N ASP A 8 -6.87 -24.29 11.13
CA ASP A 8 -5.41 -24.33 11.06
C ASP A 8 -4.78 -23.49 9.92
N THR A 9 -5.57 -22.66 9.24
CA THR A 9 -5.07 -21.86 8.11
C THR A 9 -4.02 -20.81 8.48
N GLY A 10 -3.82 -20.50 9.77
CA GLY A 10 -2.89 -19.44 10.20
C GLY A 10 -3.43 -18.02 9.97
N TYR A 11 -4.68 -17.86 9.54
CA TYR A 11 -5.38 -16.59 9.38
C TYR A 11 -6.54 -16.48 10.37
N MET A 12 -7.03 -15.26 10.57
CA MET A 12 -8.26 -14.96 11.30
C MET A 12 -9.15 -14.06 10.47
N LEU A 13 -10.46 -14.27 10.55
CA LEU A 13 -11.43 -13.36 9.96
C LEU A 13 -11.45 -12.07 10.77
N THR A 14 -11.15 -10.97 10.11
CA THR A 14 -11.05 -9.64 10.71
C THR A 14 -12.12 -8.75 10.11
N GLU A 15 -12.88 -8.10 10.98
CA GLU A 15 -13.80 -7.02 10.64
C GLU A 15 -13.01 -5.72 10.44
N LEU A 16 -13.37 -4.95 9.41
CA LEU A 16 -12.80 -3.65 9.09
C LEU A 16 -13.91 -2.60 9.14
N TYR A 17 -13.56 -1.36 9.49
CA TYR A 17 -14.49 -0.22 9.45
C TYR A 17 -15.80 -0.50 10.21
N GLY A 18 -15.67 -0.95 11.46
CA GLY A 18 -16.83 -1.26 12.31
C GLY A 18 -17.66 -2.47 11.84
N GLY A 19 -17.07 -3.37 11.04
CA GLY A 19 -17.74 -4.58 10.55
C GLY A 19 -18.43 -4.41 9.19
N ALA A 20 -18.33 -3.25 8.56
CA ALA A 20 -18.86 -3.02 7.22
C ALA A 20 -18.10 -3.82 6.14
N MET A 21 -16.84 -4.18 6.41
CA MET A 21 -16.02 -5.03 5.55
C MET A 21 -15.37 -6.15 6.35
N LYS A 22 -14.94 -7.20 5.66
CA LYS A 22 -14.19 -8.32 6.24
C LYS A 22 -13.05 -8.77 5.35
N VAL A 23 -12.00 -9.32 5.96
CA VAL A 23 -10.88 -9.93 5.26
C VAL A 23 -10.19 -10.95 6.17
N LEU A 24 -9.47 -11.93 5.61
CA LEU A 24 -8.59 -12.80 6.39
C LEU A 24 -7.22 -12.12 6.58
N ILE A 25 -6.83 -11.89 7.85
CA ILE A 25 -5.51 -11.37 8.23
C ILE A 25 -4.69 -12.48 8.90
N PRO A 26 -3.38 -12.59 8.66
CA PRO A 26 -2.56 -13.62 9.31
C PRO A 26 -2.52 -13.46 10.83
N LYS A 27 -2.49 -14.57 11.54
CA LYS A 27 -2.14 -14.58 12.97
C LYS A 27 -0.75 -13.96 13.14
N GLY A 28 -0.58 -13.16 14.19
CA GLY A 28 0.66 -12.43 14.48
C GLY A 28 0.74 -11.04 13.84
N PHE A 29 -0.31 -10.58 13.16
CA PHE A 29 -0.47 -9.17 12.81
C PHE A 29 -1.37 -8.48 13.84
N ALA A 30 -0.91 -7.37 14.40
CA ALA A 30 -1.66 -6.56 15.35
C ALA A 30 -2.17 -5.30 14.67
N ASN A 31 -3.45 -4.95 14.86
CA ASN A 31 -3.98 -3.65 14.46
C ASN A 31 -3.37 -2.57 15.37
N ILE A 32 -2.75 -1.55 14.76
CA ILE A 32 -2.03 -0.52 15.50
C ILE A 32 -2.85 0.77 15.73
N GLY A 33 -4.10 0.84 15.27
CA GLY A 33 -4.99 1.99 15.46
C GLY A 33 -5.35 2.29 16.92
N SER A 34 -5.11 1.33 17.83
CA SER A 34 -5.23 1.56 19.28
C SER A 34 -4.02 2.29 19.90
N ILE A 35 -2.90 2.37 19.17
CA ILE A 35 -1.62 2.91 19.66
C ILE A 35 -1.29 4.23 18.97
N PHE A 36 -1.59 4.33 17.68
CA PHE A 36 -1.31 5.50 16.87
C PHE A 36 -2.61 6.11 16.34
N PRO A 37 -2.65 7.44 16.15
CA PRO A 37 -3.76 8.07 15.45
C PRO A 37 -3.71 7.66 13.97
N ILE A 38 -4.62 6.77 13.57
CA ILE A 38 -4.82 6.34 12.19
C ILE A 38 -6.11 7.01 11.67
N PRO A 39 -6.13 7.58 10.45
CA PRO A 39 -7.34 8.12 9.83
C PRO A 39 -8.47 7.10 9.75
N ASP A 40 -9.71 7.54 9.88
CA ASP A 40 -10.89 6.67 9.90
C ASP A 40 -11.08 5.87 8.60
N ASN A 41 -10.55 6.36 7.48
CA ASN A 41 -10.57 5.68 6.19
C ASN A 41 -9.46 4.63 6.04
N GLN A 42 -8.64 4.38 7.06
CA GLN A 42 -7.52 3.45 7.02
C GLN A 42 -7.53 2.44 8.18
N GLU A 43 -7.13 1.21 7.88
CA GLU A 43 -6.89 0.14 8.85
C GLU A 43 -5.46 -0.38 8.67
N VAL A 44 -4.66 -0.34 9.74
CA VAL A 44 -3.23 -0.70 9.66
C VAL A 44 -2.90 -1.85 10.60
N PHE A 45 -2.31 -2.89 10.04
CA PHE A 45 -1.84 -4.07 10.76
C PHE A 45 -0.34 -4.23 10.61
N ARG A 46 0.36 -4.55 11.70
CA ARG A 46 1.80 -4.78 11.69
C ARG A 46 2.14 -6.16 12.24
N SER A 47 3.00 -6.87 11.53
CA SER A 47 3.60 -8.13 11.98
C SER A 47 4.39 -7.89 13.27
N THR A 48 4.15 -8.73 14.27
CA THR A 48 4.86 -8.67 15.55
C THR A 48 6.31 -9.17 15.43
N SER A 49 6.65 -9.92 14.37
CA SER A 49 7.98 -10.54 14.20
C SER A 49 8.81 -9.92 13.08
N THR A 50 8.21 -9.57 11.95
CA THR A 50 8.92 -9.20 10.71
C THR A 50 8.84 -7.72 10.36
N LYS A 51 8.06 -6.94 11.12
CA LYS A 51 7.76 -5.52 10.86
C LYS A 51 7.04 -5.23 9.52
N THR A 52 6.80 -6.25 8.70
CA THR A 52 5.86 -6.25 7.59
C THR A 52 4.54 -5.65 8.02
N ASN A 53 3.99 -4.76 7.21
CA ASN A 53 2.73 -4.10 7.49
C ASN A 53 1.74 -4.37 6.37
N ILE A 54 0.47 -4.42 6.75
CA ILE A 54 -0.69 -4.48 5.86
C ILE A 54 -1.46 -3.19 6.12
N ILE A 55 -1.72 -2.42 5.07
CA ILE A 55 -2.52 -1.21 5.12
C ILE A 55 -3.71 -1.42 4.21
N ILE A 56 -4.90 -1.13 4.71
CA ILE A 56 -6.15 -1.13 3.93
C ILE A 56 -6.72 0.28 4.01
N GLU A 57 -7.00 0.88 2.86
CA GLU A 57 -7.43 2.27 2.78
C GLU A 57 -8.61 2.45 1.82
N LEU A 58 -9.54 3.33 2.19
CA LEU A 58 -10.65 3.77 1.35
C LEU A 58 -10.36 5.20 0.89
N VAL A 59 -10.34 5.42 -0.42
CA VAL A 59 -10.12 6.77 -1.00
C VAL A 59 -11.17 7.07 -2.06
N GLU A 60 -11.32 8.35 -2.40
CA GLU A 60 -12.13 8.77 -3.52
C GLU A 60 -11.60 8.14 -4.81
N ARG A 61 -12.51 7.63 -5.64
CA ARG A 61 -12.16 7.03 -6.91
C ARG A 61 -11.53 8.07 -7.82
N LEU A 62 -10.39 7.72 -8.41
CA LEU A 62 -9.75 8.57 -9.40
C LEU A 62 -10.54 8.58 -10.70
N GLU A 63 -10.95 9.77 -11.13
CA GLU A 63 -11.60 9.96 -12.42
C GLU A 63 -10.57 10.20 -13.54
N PRO A 64 -10.87 9.81 -14.78
CA PRO A 64 -9.95 10.03 -15.89
C PRO A 64 -9.58 11.51 -16.01
N GLY A 65 -8.28 11.81 -15.96
CA GLY A 65 -7.78 13.18 -16.04
C GLY A 65 -7.78 13.98 -14.73
N SER A 66 -8.17 13.40 -13.60
CA SER A 66 -8.07 14.05 -12.29
C SER A 66 -6.66 14.01 -11.69
N TYR A 67 -5.73 13.31 -12.34
CA TYR A 67 -4.37 13.06 -11.86
C TYR A 67 -3.34 13.15 -12.99
N THR A 68 -2.08 13.37 -12.60
CA THR A 68 -0.94 13.41 -13.51
C THR A 68 0.08 12.37 -13.08
N LEU A 69 0.49 11.52 -14.02
CA LEU A 69 1.57 10.56 -13.80
C LEU A 69 2.91 11.10 -14.32
N PRO A 70 4.04 10.77 -13.69
CA PRO A 70 5.35 11.00 -14.28
C PRO A 70 5.50 10.28 -15.63
N GLU A 71 6.21 10.89 -16.57
CA GLU A 71 6.42 10.36 -17.93
C GLU A 71 6.97 8.92 -17.90
N GLU A 72 7.90 8.65 -17.00
CA GLU A 72 8.51 7.32 -16.79
C GLU A 72 7.47 6.23 -16.46
N VAL A 73 6.43 6.58 -15.72
CA VAL A 73 5.34 5.68 -15.33
C VAL A 73 4.35 5.51 -16.49
N VAL A 74 4.08 6.60 -17.23
CA VAL A 74 3.20 6.59 -18.42
C VAL A 74 3.77 5.70 -19.52
N SER A 75 5.08 5.69 -19.74
CA SER A 75 5.72 4.84 -20.75
C SER A 75 5.43 3.35 -20.56
N GLN A 76 5.08 2.91 -19.35
CA GLN A 76 4.70 1.51 -19.10
C GLN A 76 3.29 1.16 -19.59
N LEU A 77 2.43 2.14 -19.85
CA LEU A 77 1.06 1.95 -20.32
C LEU A 77 0.93 1.78 -21.83
N GLU A 78 1.95 2.18 -22.60
CA GLU A 78 1.90 2.31 -24.08
C GLU A 78 1.68 0.97 -24.83
N THR A 79 1.69 -0.16 -24.13
CA THR A 79 1.47 -1.50 -24.69
C THR A 79 0.02 -2.01 -24.58
N SER A 80 -0.89 -1.21 -24.03
CA SER A 80 -2.26 -1.62 -23.69
C SER A 80 -3.36 -0.80 -24.41
N SER A 81 -4.59 -1.35 -24.52
CA SER A 81 -5.73 -0.70 -25.18
C SER A 81 -6.30 0.50 -24.39
N ASP A 82 -6.97 1.45 -25.07
CA ASP A 82 -7.45 2.72 -24.49
C ASP A 82 -8.26 2.59 -23.19
N SER A 83 -9.24 1.68 -23.12
CA SER A 83 -10.05 1.48 -21.91
C SER A 83 -9.25 0.86 -20.76
N ASN A 84 -8.25 0.03 -21.07
CA ASN A 84 -7.33 -0.51 -20.07
C ASN A 84 -6.38 0.59 -19.59
N GLN A 85 -5.96 1.51 -20.47
CA GLN A 85 -5.03 2.58 -20.13
C GLN A 85 -5.55 3.50 -19.03
N VAL A 86 -6.85 3.83 -19.04
CA VAL A 86 -7.49 4.65 -18.00
C VAL A 86 -7.47 3.93 -16.65
N GLU A 87 -7.87 2.65 -16.63
CA GLU A 87 -7.93 1.85 -15.41
C GLU A 87 -6.52 1.60 -14.83
N LEU A 88 -5.57 1.25 -15.68
CA LEU A 88 -4.17 1.03 -15.29
C LEU A 88 -3.49 2.33 -14.88
N GLY A 89 -3.88 3.48 -15.46
CA GLY A 89 -3.39 4.79 -15.05
C GLY A 89 -3.76 5.12 -13.60
N ALA A 90 -4.99 4.79 -13.18
CA ALA A 90 -5.40 4.98 -11.78
C ALA A 90 -4.61 4.08 -10.83
N VAL A 91 -4.38 2.81 -11.22
CA VAL A 91 -3.54 1.86 -10.47
C VAL A 91 -2.13 2.43 -10.27
N LEU A 92 -1.51 2.91 -11.35
CA LEU A 92 -0.16 3.44 -11.31
C LEU A 92 -0.06 4.74 -10.51
N TYR A 93 -1.10 5.56 -10.51
CA TYR A 93 -1.11 6.79 -9.71
C TYR A 93 -1.16 6.48 -8.23
N HIS A 94 -2.06 5.58 -7.80
CA HIS A 94 -2.14 5.14 -6.42
C HIS A 94 -0.83 4.49 -5.95
N LEU A 95 -0.22 3.64 -6.78
CA LEU A 95 1.09 3.07 -6.50
C LEU A 95 2.17 4.16 -6.36
N HIS A 96 2.18 5.14 -7.27
CA HIS A 96 3.15 6.24 -7.27
C HIS A 96 3.02 7.10 -6.01
N ASP A 97 1.81 7.55 -5.69
CA ASP A 97 1.51 8.38 -4.52
C ASP A 97 1.99 7.68 -3.24
N MET A 98 1.62 6.41 -3.07
CA MET A 98 2.04 5.61 -1.92
C MET A 98 3.56 5.41 -1.85
N CYS A 99 4.21 5.03 -2.97
CA CYS A 99 5.64 4.75 -2.99
C CYS A 99 6.49 6.01 -2.75
N THR A 100 5.99 7.18 -3.13
CA THR A 100 6.75 8.44 -3.06
C THR A 100 6.35 9.35 -1.90
N ALA A 101 5.31 9.00 -1.13
CA ALA A 101 4.83 9.76 0.03
C ALA A 101 5.92 10.11 1.05
N ASN A 102 6.96 9.27 1.16
CA ASN A 102 8.10 9.47 2.06
C ASN A 102 9.33 10.12 1.40
N GLY A 103 9.21 10.61 0.16
CA GLY A 103 10.34 11.06 -0.65
C GLY A 103 11.20 9.91 -1.16
N ASP A 104 10.64 8.71 -1.21
CA ASP A 104 11.31 7.49 -1.67
C ASP A 104 11.20 7.38 -3.21
N THR A 105 12.04 6.52 -3.79
CA THR A 105 11.98 6.14 -5.21
C THR A 105 11.51 4.72 -5.33
N TYR A 106 10.92 4.33 -6.47
CA TYR A 106 10.50 2.96 -6.67
C TYR A 106 10.69 2.48 -8.10
N GLU A 107 10.77 1.16 -8.25
CA GLU A 107 10.79 0.44 -9.51
C GLU A 107 9.64 -0.57 -9.52
N ILE A 108 8.92 -0.69 -10.62
CA ILE A 108 7.84 -1.67 -10.78
C ILE A 108 8.47 -3.04 -11.06
N LEU A 109 8.24 -3.98 -10.15
CA LEU A 109 8.69 -5.37 -10.29
C LEU A 109 7.70 -6.20 -11.11
N ASP A 110 6.42 -6.08 -10.77
CA ASP A 110 5.31 -6.72 -11.50
C ASP A 110 4.37 -5.62 -12.00
N PRO A 111 4.13 -5.51 -13.32
CA PRO A 111 3.25 -4.50 -13.86
C PRO A 111 1.79 -4.74 -13.45
N PRO A 112 0.97 -3.68 -13.38
CA PRO A 112 -0.47 -3.78 -13.15
C PRO A 112 -1.17 -4.81 -14.04
N LYS A 113 -1.82 -5.78 -13.39
CA LYS A 113 -2.62 -6.81 -14.06
C LYS A 113 -3.99 -6.93 -13.42
N PRO A 114 -5.07 -7.16 -14.21
CA PRO A 114 -6.39 -7.41 -13.65
C PRO A 114 -6.40 -8.65 -12.75
N TYR A 115 -7.19 -8.60 -11.69
CA TYR A 115 -7.42 -9.72 -10.78
C TYR A 115 -8.92 -9.96 -10.61
N PRO A 116 -9.44 -11.16 -10.91
CA PRO A 116 -10.85 -11.48 -10.71
C PRO A 116 -11.14 -11.75 -9.22
N VAL A 117 -11.62 -10.71 -8.53
CA VAL A 117 -12.13 -10.82 -7.16
C VAL A 117 -13.40 -11.67 -7.09
N GLN A 118 -13.55 -12.44 -6.01
CA GLN A 118 -14.67 -13.38 -5.85
C GLN A 118 -15.85 -12.77 -5.07
N LEU A 119 -15.56 -11.92 -4.08
CA LEU A 119 -16.55 -11.43 -3.12
C LEU A 119 -17.01 -9.99 -3.39
N ILE A 120 -16.34 -9.27 -4.29
CA ILE A 120 -16.67 -7.90 -4.67
C ILE A 120 -16.85 -7.88 -6.20
N PRO A 121 -18.04 -7.60 -6.74
CA PRO A 121 -18.28 -7.63 -8.18
C PRO A 121 -17.81 -6.32 -8.83
N SER A 122 -16.50 -6.04 -8.80
CA SER A 122 -15.92 -4.81 -9.34
C SER A 122 -14.52 -5.05 -9.93
N PRO A 123 -14.07 -4.21 -10.88
CA PRO A 123 -12.72 -4.29 -11.42
C PRO A 123 -11.68 -4.20 -10.31
N ALA A 124 -10.69 -5.08 -10.36
CA ALA A 124 -9.60 -5.09 -9.41
C ALA A 124 -8.27 -5.40 -10.10
N TYR A 125 -7.18 -4.92 -9.52
CA TYR A 125 -5.85 -4.93 -10.12
C TYR A 125 -4.79 -5.18 -9.06
N THR A 126 -3.69 -5.83 -9.43
CA THR A 126 -2.54 -6.03 -8.55
C THR A 126 -1.24 -5.70 -9.29
N CYS A 127 -0.26 -5.19 -8.55
CA CYS A 127 1.09 -4.95 -9.00
C CYS A 127 2.08 -5.05 -7.83
N GLN A 128 3.37 -5.00 -8.14
CA GLN A 128 4.42 -5.03 -7.13
C GLN A 128 5.50 -4.01 -7.47
N ALA A 129 6.06 -3.36 -6.47
CA ALA A 129 7.15 -2.42 -6.63
C ALA A 129 8.25 -2.63 -5.58
N LEU A 130 9.49 -2.40 -5.96
CA LEU A 130 10.62 -2.23 -5.06
C LEU A 130 10.72 -0.75 -4.72
N VAL A 131 10.72 -0.43 -3.43
CA VAL A 131 10.86 0.92 -2.90
C VAL A 131 12.26 1.05 -2.31
N THR A 132 12.96 2.11 -2.68
CA THR A 132 14.29 2.45 -2.19
C THR A 132 14.21 3.78 -1.46
N SER A 133 14.67 3.79 -0.21
CA SER A 133 14.64 4.95 0.65
C SER A 133 16.02 5.39 1.11
N LYS A 134 16.23 6.70 1.27
CA LYS A 134 17.49 7.31 1.70
C LYS A 134 17.58 7.58 3.22
N GLY A 135 16.86 6.77 4.02
CA GLY A 135 17.07 6.66 5.47
C GLY A 135 16.74 7.91 6.32
N GLN A 136 15.84 8.80 5.88
CA GLN A 136 15.58 10.07 6.58
C GLN A 136 14.48 9.99 7.67
N LEU A 137 13.68 8.91 7.72
CA LEU A 137 12.49 8.80 8.56
C LEU A 137 12.46 7.48 9.34
N SER A 138 11.93 7.52 10.57
CA SER A 138 11.69 6.32 11.39
C SER A 138 10.58 5.44 10.79
N ASP A 139 10.62 4.12 11.02
CA ASP A 139 9.62 3.17 10.50
C ASP A 139 8.18 3.56 10.84
N THR A 140 7.96 3.99 12.09
CA THR A 140 6.63 4.42 12.54
C THR A 140 6.19 5.66 11.79
N GLN A 141 7.07 6.64 11.61
CA GLN A 141 6.75 7.85 10.87
C GLN A 141 6.50 7.57 9.39
N ARG A 142 7.24 6.65 8.78
CA ARG A 142 7.02 6.22 7.39
C ARG A 142 5.65 5.61 7.21
N LEU A 143 5.30 4.69 8.10
CA LEU A 143 4.00 4.05 8.10
C LEU A 143 2.89 5.09 8.31
N LEU A 144 3.11 6.09 9.16
CA LEU A 144 2.18 7.20 9.36
C LEU A 144 2.24 8.30 8.27
N ASN A 145 3.14 8.20 7.31
CA ASN A 145 3.19 9.12 6.17
C ASN A 145 2.57 8.49 4.91
N MET A 146 2.41 7.16 4.90
CA MET A 146 1.67 6.42 3.87
C MET A 146 0.15 6.61 4.01
N HIS A 147 -0.32 7.61 4.75
CA HIS A 147 -1.71 8.07 4.70
C HIS A 147 -1.84 9.03 3.52
N SER A 148 -2.66 8.69 2.53
CA SER A 148 -2.88 9.60 1.40
C SER A 148 -3.40 10.94 1.90
N GLN A 149 -2.69 12.03 1.57
CA GLN A 149 -3.26 13.37 1.66
C GLN A 149 -4.31 13.48 0.55
N SER A 150 -5.57 13.27 0.91
CA SER A 150 -6.71 13.52 0.04
C SER A 150 -6.81 15.01 -0.28
N SER A 151 -6.08 15.50 -1.28
CA SER A 151 -6.35 16.73 -2.05
C SER A 151 -5.40 16.84 -3.24
N PRO A 152 -5.90 16.95 -4.49
CA PRO A 152 -5.08 17.46 -5.57
C PRO A 152 -4.83 18.96 -5.32
N GLN A 153 -3.54 19.33 -5.31
CA GLN A 153 -2.98 20.69 -5.45
C GLN A 153 -2.64 21.46 -4.15
N ALA A 154 -1.35 21.46 -3.80
CA ALA A 154 -0.48 22.64 -3.96
C ALA A 154 0.97 22.26 -3.65
N ALA A 155 1.84 22.33 -4.66
CA ALA A 155 3.27 22.42 -4.44
C ALA A 155 3.56 23.66 -3.59
N LEU A 156 3.81 23.47 -2.30
CA LEU A 156 4.37 24.52 -1.46
C LEU A 156 5.88 24.54 -1.69
N THR A 157 6.29 25.48 -2.53
CA THR A 157 7.64 26.01 -2.58
C THR A 157 8.06 26.46 -1.18
N SER A 158 8.85 25.66 -0.48
CA SER A 158 9.60 26.12 0.68
C SER A 158 10.89 26.77 0.19
N THR A 159 10.90 28.10 0.11
CA THR A 159 12.12 28.90 0.04
C THR A 159 12.89 28.76 1.36
N PRO A 160 14.16 28.34 1.37
CA PRO A 160 14.96 28.39 2.58
C PRO A 160 15.45 29.83 2.79
N ALA A 161 14.93 30.48 3.83
CA ALA A 161 15.51 31.73 4.33
C ALA A 161 16.86 31.42 4.98
N GLY A 162 17.89 32.15 4.53
CA GLY A 162 19.28 31.88 4.87
C GLY A 162 19.61 31.95 6.36
N THR A 163 20.53 31.09 6.78
CA THR A 163 21.43 31.34 7.90
C THR A 163 22.81 30.87 7.47
N THR A 164 23.72 31.82 7.26
CA THR A 164 25.14 31.58 6.99
C THR A 164 25.80 31.02 8.23
N GLY A 165 26.00 29.70 8.26
CA GLY A 165 26.86 28.99 9.19
C GLY A 165 27.67 27.96 8.43
N THR A 166 28.92 28.27 8.12
CA THR A 166 29.83 27.37 7.41
C THR A 166 30.31 26.29 8.39
N THR A 167 29.57 25.20 8.51
CA THR A 167 30.08 23.95 9.08
C THR A 167 30.29 22.97 7.95
N VAL A 168 31.56 22.66 7.67
CA VAL A 168 31.95 21.55 6.80
C VAL A 168 31.62 20.27 7.57
N THR A 169 30.40 19.78 7.41
CA THR A 169 29.99 18.47 7.91
C THR A 169 30.36 17.45 6.85
N ALA A 170 31.20 16.47 7.20
CA ALA A 170 31.48 15.34 6.32
C ALA A 170 30.14 14.66 5.93
N PRO A 171 30.00 14.14 4.69
CA PRO A 171 28.77 13.46 4.29
C PRO A 171 28.56 12.25 5.21
N VAL A 172 27.50 12.30 6.02
CA VAL A 172 27.00 11.12 6.72
C VAL A 172 26.63 10.12 5.61
N PRO A 173 27.12 8.87 5.63
CA PRO A 173 26.70 7.89 4.64
C PRO A 173 25.18 7.74 4.76
N GLN A 174 24.44 8.18 3.74
CA GLN A 174 23.02 7.90 3.60
C GLN A 174 22.91 6.40 3.36
N GLN A 175 22.53 5.66 4.41
CA GLN A 175 22.25 4.24 4.27
C GLN A 175 20.92 4.11 3.53
N GLU A 176 20.99 3.61 2.31
CA GLU A 176 19.81 3.28 1.52
C GLU A 176 19.19 2.00 2.09
N THR A 177 17.86 2.00 2.19
CA THR A 177 17.05 0.89 2.68
C THR A 177 16.04 0.50 1.62
N THR A 178 15.81 -0.78 1.41
CA THR A 178 14.83 -1.30 0.45
C THR A 178 13.66 -1.98 1.11
N SER A 179 12.51 -1.89 0.46
CA SER A 179 11.32 -2.65 0.83
C SER A 179 10.52 -2.99 -0.41
N THR A 180 9.73 -4.05 -0.36
CA THR A 180 8.81 -4.37 -1.46
C THR A 180 7.38 -4.05 -1.07
N CYS A 181 6.67 -3.37 -1.95
CA CYS A 181 5.24 -3.12 -1.85
C CYS A 181 4.49 -4.09 -2.75
N HIS A 182 3.68 -4.96 -2.15
CA HIS A 182 2.64 -5.71 -2.85
C HIS A 182 1.36 -4.89 -2.82
N PHE A 183 0.82 -4.59 -3.99
CA PHE A 183 -0.32 -3.68 -4.15
C PHE A 183 -1.54 -4.39 -4.73
N PHE A 184 -2.71 -4.02 -4.21
CA PHE A 184 -3.99 -4.47 -4.72
C PHE A 184 -5.03 -3.34 -4.63
N LEU A 185 -5.78 -3.14 -5.72
CA LEU A 185 -6.80 -2.11 -5.86
C LEU A 185 -8.12 -2.75 -6.27
N VAL A 186 -9.23 -2.33 -5.65
CA VAL A 186 -10.60 -2.62 -6.09
C VAL A 186 -11.32 -1.30 -6.36
N ARG A 187 -11.93 -1.16 -7.54
CA ARG A 187 -12.52 0.11 -7.99
C ARG A 187 -14.05 0.05 -7.96
N LEU A 188 -14.67 0.71 -6.98
CA LEU A 188 -16.12 0.74 -6.79
C LEU A 188 -16.75 1.96 -7.48
N ALA A 189 -16.83 1.91 -8.81
CA ALA A 189 -17.36 3.04 -9.60
C ALA A 189 -18.76 3.53 -9.17
N GLN A 190 -19.64 2.63 -8.74
CA GLN A 190 -21.00 2.99 -8.27
C GLN A 190 -20.98 3.84 -7.00
N TYR A 191 -19.92 3.74 -6.20
CA TYR A 191 -19.78 4.39 -4.91
C TYR A 191 -18.68 5.47 -4.90
N GLY A 192 -18.11 5.79 -6.08
CA GLY A 192 -17.02 6.76 -6.19
C GLY A 192 -15.83 6.46 -5.26
N THR A 193 -15.57 5.19 -4.96
CA THR A 193 -14.56 4.77 -3.98
C THR A 193 -13.57 3.79 -4.61
N ASP A 194 -12.29 3.96 -4.31
CA ASP A 194 -11.23 2.98 -4.55
C ASP A 194 -10.81 2.35 -3.21
N ILE A 195 -10.71 1.03 -3.15
CA ILE A 195 -10.20 0.28 -1.99
C ILE A 195 -8.78 -0.16 -2.29
N LEU A 196 -7.83 0.24 -1.44
CA LEU A 196 -6.41 -0.03 -1.60
C LEU A 196 -5.94 -0.99 -0.51
N VAL A 197 -5.11 -1.96 -0.90
CA VAL A 197 -4.43 -2.87 0.01
C VAL A 197 -2.94 -2.86 -0.32
N TYR A 198 -2.15 -2.60 0.70
CA TYR A 198 -0.69 -2.56 0.63
C TYR A 198 -0.11 -3.58 1.58
N ILE A 199 0.90 -4.33 1.14
CA ILE A 199 1.77 -5.10 2.02
C ILE A 199 3.20 -4.65 1.79
N ASN A 200 3.81 -4.03 2.79
CA ASN A 200 5.18 -3.56 2.70
C ASN A 200 6.12 -4.50 3.49
N VAL A 201 7.11 -5.07 2.80
CA VAL A 201 8.11 -6.00 3.35
C VAL A 201 9.45 -5.26 3.50
N PRO A 202 9.91 -4.94 4.73
CA PRO A 202 11.13 -4.17 4.94
C PRO A 202 12.38 -5.07 4.84
N HIS A 203 13.12 -4.99 3.73
CA HIS A 203 14.25 -5.90 3.46
C HIS A 203 15.37 -5.71 4.48
N ASP A 204 15.78 -4.47 4.75
CA ASP A 204 16.90 -4.21 5.67
C ASP A 204 16.64 -4.75 7.07
N LYS A 205 15.40 -4.68 7.55
CA LYS A 205 15.03 -5.18 8.88
C LYS A 205 15.08 -6.70 8.97
N LEU A 206 14.79 -7.38 7.86
CA LEU A 206 14.92 -8.81 7.76
C LEU A 206 16.39 -9.23 7.61
N GLU A 207 17.20 -8.45 6.90
CA GLU A 207 18.64 -8.69 6.78
C GLU A 207 19.38 -8.44 8.10
N GLU A 208 19.04 -7.37 8.82
CA GLU A 208 19.53 -7.05 10.16
C GLU A 208 19.27 -8.19 11.17
N SER A 209 18.27 -9.04 10.93
CA SER A 209 17.99 -10.20 11.79
C SER A 209 19.10 -11.27 11.76
N GLY A 210 19.96 -11.25 10.74
CA GLY A 210 21.03 -12.22 10.54
C GLY A 210 20.55 -13.62 10.13
N VAL A 211 19.25 -13.81 9.89
CA VAL A 211 18.69 -15.08 9.43
C VAL A 211 18.86 -15.19 7.90
N PRO A 212 19.63 -16.18 7.39
CA PRO A 212 19.83 -16.34 5.96
C PRO A 212 18.50 -16.61 5.23
N GLY A 213 18.23 -15.83 4.19
CA GLY A 213 17.01 -15.98 3.38
C GLY A 213 15.74 -15.40 4.00
N ALA A 214 15.83 -14.63 5.09
CA ALA A 214 14.68 -14.01 5.74
C ALA A 214 13.84 -13.14 4.78
N VAL A 215 14.49 -12.36 3.91
CA VAL A 215 13.81 -11.54 2.89
C VAL A 215 13.00 -12.43 1.94
N ALA A 216 13.64 -13.43 1.33
CA ALA A 216 12.95 -14.33 0.40
C ALA A 216 11.80 -15.09 1.06
N GLN A 217 11.96 -15.51 2.31
CA GLN A 217 10.90 -16.16 3.07
C GLN A 217 9.72 -15.22 3.33
N GLU A 218 10.00 -13.98 3.71
CA GLU A 218 8.93 -13.00 3.98
C GLU A 218 8.26 -12.52 2.68
N GLU A 219 8.97 -12.44 1.56
CA GLU A 219 8.37 -12.15 0.25
C GLU A 219 7.40 -13.25 -0.19
N MET A 220 7.78 -14.53 -0.03
CA MET A 220 6.86 -15.65 -0.29
C MET A 220 5.63 -15.56 0.61
N ARG A 221 5.84 -15.27 1.89
CA ARG A 221 4.74 -15.06 2.85
C ARG A 221 3.85 -13.89 2.44
N ALA A 222 4.42 -12.74 2.07
CA ALA A 222 3.66 -11.56 1.66
C ALA A 222 2.83 -11.82 0.40
N HIS A 223 3.38 -12.56 -0.56
CA HIS A 223 2.66 -13.02 -1.75
C HIS A 223 1.44 -13.87 -1.38
N ASP A 224 1.61 -14.86 -0.48
CA ASP A 224 0.51 -15.71 0.00
C ASP A 224 -0.54 -14.92 0.79
N ILE A 225 -0.11 -13.95 1.62
CA ILE A 225 -1.02 -13.04 2.33
C ILE A 225 -1.84 -12.23 1.34
N MET A 226 -1.22 -11.60 0.35
CA MET A 226 -1.93 -10.83 -0.68
C MET A 226 -2.92 -11.71 -1.43
N ALA A 227 -2.51 -12.90 -1.86
CA ALA A 227 -3.37 -13.86 -2.53
C ALA A 227 -4.58 -14.28 -1.68
N ASN A 228 -4.40 -14.43 -0.37
CA ASN A 228 -5.50 -14.74 0.56
C ASN A 228 -6.44 -13.54 0.72
N MET A 229 -5.89 -12.33 0.92
CA MET A 229 -6.68 -11.10 1.03
C MET A 229 -7.52 -10.84 -0.22
N MET A 230 -6.96 -11.00 -1.42
CA MET A 230 -7.69 -10.82 -2.68
C MET A 230 -8.89 -11.79 -2.84
N ARG A 231 -8.85 -12.97 -2.20
CA ARG A 231 -9.96 -13.95 -2.22
C ARG A 231 -10.97 -13.72 -1.10
N SER A 232 -10.54 -13.16 0.03
CA SER A 232 -11.35 -13.06 1.26
C SER A 232 -11.88 -11.66 1.57
N LEU A 233 -11.34 -10.62 0.92
CA LEU A 233 -11.81 -9.25 1.07
C LEU A 233 -13.25 -9.15 0.53
N GLY A 234 -14.17 -8.80 1.41
CA GLY A 234 -15.59 -8.69 1.08
C GLY A 234 -16.24 -7.51 1.79
N ILE A 235 -17.24 -6.94 1.13
CA ILE A 235 -18.08 -5.87 1.65
C ILE A 235 -19.35 -6.50 2.23
N ILE A 236 -19.66 -6.19 3.47
CA ILE A 236 -20.85 -6.65 4.19
C ILE A 236 -21.93 -5.57 4.12
N ASP A 237 -21.55 -4.32 4.36
CA ASP A 237 -22.46 -3.18 4.39
C ASP A 237 -21.96 -2.07 3.45
N TYR A 238 -22.69 -1.88 2.35
CA TYR A 238 -22.37 -0.85 1.35
C TYR A 238 -22.77 0.56 1.80
N SER A 239 -23.54 0.72 2.90
CA SER A 239 -23.85 2.05 3.44
C SER A 239 -22.60 2.79 3.94
N LEU A 240 -21.50 2.05 4.17
CA LEU A 240 -20.17 2.59 4.43
C LEU A 240 -19.75 3.66 3.40
N PHE A 241 -20.20 3.51 2.15
CA PHE A 241 -19.84 4.42 1.05
C PHE A 241 -20.90 5.49 0.77
N GLY A 242 -21.79 5.77 1.73
CA GLY A 242 -22.81 6.84 1.62
C GLY A 242 -24.06 6.44 0.84
N GLY A 243 -24.41 5.15 0.84
CA GLY A 243 -25.65 4.62 0.28
C GLY A 243 -26.92 5.04 1.02
#